data_AF-A0A7X3WY97-F1
#
_entry.id   AF-A0A7X3WY97-F1
#
_cell.length_a   1.000
_cell.length_b   1.000
_cell.length_c   1.000
_cell.angle_alpha   90.00
_cell.angle_beta   90.00
_cell.angle_gamma   90.00
#
_symmetry.space_group_name_H-M   'P 1'
#
loop_
_entity.id
_entity.type
_entity.pdbx_description
1 polymer ?
#
loop_
_entity_poly.entity_id
_entity_poly.type
_entity_poly.pdbx_seq_one_letter_code
_entity_poly.pdbx_strand_id
1 'polypeptide(L)' 'LFAIPRTVGWLAQWEEMVVDREQKIARPRQVFKGHPRRDYVPMGERG' A
#
# COMPACT_ATOMS: atom_id res chain seq x y z
N LEU A 1 -18.98 -0.73 19.78
CA LEU A 1 -17.91 -1.67 20.21
C LEU A 1 -17.62 -2.67 19.09
N PHE A 2 -16.84 -2.28 18.08
CA PHE A 2 -16.57 -3.12 16.89
C PHE A 2 -15.21 -3.82 16.94
N ALA A 3 -14.15 -3.10 17.35
CA ALA A 3 -12.79 -3.62 17.30
C ALA A 3 -12.57 -4.81 18.26
N ILE A 4 -13.14 -4.76 19.48
CA ILE A 4 -12.96 -5.80 20.51
C ILE A 4 -13.31 -7.21 20.00
N PRO A 5 -14.52 -7.49 19.48
CA PRO A 5 -14.82 -8.80 18.93
C PRO A 5 -14.10 -9.08 17.59
N ARG A 6 -13.56 -8.07 16.88
CA ARG A 6 -12.88 -8.27 15.59
C ARG A 6 -11.41 -8.65 15.72
N THR A 7 -10.79 -8.30 16.85
CA THR A 7 -9.38 -8.60 17.14
C THR A 7 -9.04 -10.07 16.97
N VAL A 8 -9.91 -10.99 17.42
CA VAL A 8 -9.67 -12.44 17.28
C VAL A 8 -9.61 -12.87 15.81
N GLY A 9 -10.44 -12.26 14.96
CA GLY A 9 -10.43 -12.53 13.52
C GLY A 9 -9.19 -11.97 12.83
N TRP A 10 -8.71 -10.79 13.24
CA TRP A 10 -7.46 -10.24 12.71
C TRP A 10 -6.23 -11.07 13.10
N LEU A 11 -6.21 -11.61 14.32
CA LEU A 11 -5.14 -12.50 14.78
C LEU A 11 -5.12 -13.80 13.97
N ALA A 12 -6.27 -14.44 13.77
CA ALA A 12 -6.37 -15.64 12.95
C ALA A 12 -5.91 -15.38 11.50
N GLN A 13 -6.38 -14.30 10.88
CA GLN A 13 -5.96 -13.91 9.53
C GLN A 13 -4.46 -13.65 9.42
N TRP A 14 -3.87 -13.03 10.45
CA TRP A 14 -2.44 -12.78 10.49
C TRP A 14 -1.65 -14.08 10.66
N GLU A 15 -2.06 -14.97 11.56
CA GLU A 15 -1.41 -16.26 11.77
C GLU A 15 -1.44 -17.11 10.50
N GLU A 16 -2.61 -17.24 9.86
CA GLU A 16 -2.79 -17.95 8.58
C GLU A 16 -1.83 -17.41 7.50
N MET A 17 -1.72 -16.08 7.38
CA MET A 17 -0.80 -15.45 6.44
C MET A 17 0.67 -15.74 6.78
N VAL A 18 1.07 -15.74 8.07
CA VAL A 18 2.47 -15.93 8.49
C VAL A 18 2.94 -17.37 8.31
N VAL A 19 2.06 -18.36 8.51
CA VAL A 19 2.44 -19.79 8.42
C VAL A 19 2.37 -20.35 6.99
N ASP A 20 1.77 -19.60 6.06
CA ASP A 20 1.72 -19.97 4.65
C ASP A 20 3.13 -19.99 4.03
N ARG A 21 3.57 -21.16 3.56
CA ARG A 21 4.88 -21.37 2.94
C ARG A 21 5.02 -20.66 1.60
N GLU A 22 3.91 -20.35 0.94
CA GLU A 22 3.89 -19.65 -0.34
C GLU A 22 3.82 -18.13 -0.18
N GLN A 23 3.71 -17.62 1.05
CA GLN A 23 3.52 -16.21 1.32
C GLN A 23 4.60 -15.35 0.64
N LYS A 24 4.13 -14.24 0.04
CA LYS A 24 4.96 -13.16 -0.51
C LYS A 24 4.46 -11.83 0.03
N ILE A 25 5.35 -10.85 0.09
CA ILE A 25 4.98 -9.48 0.42
C ILE A 25 3.91 -8.94 -0.54
N ALA A 26 2.83 -8.39 0.02
CA ALA A 26 1.81 -7.69 -0.74
C ALA A 26 2.44 -6.45 -1.40
N ARG A 27 2.61 -6.49 -2.73
CA ARG A 27 3.22 -5.42 -3.52
C ARG A 27 2.32 -5.02 -4.70
N PRO A 28 1.18 -4.36 -4.44
CA PRO A 28 0.31 -3.88 -5.51
C PRO A 28 1.05 -2.88 -6.40
N ARG A 29 0.66 -2.83 -7.67
CA ARG A 29 1.16 -1.83 -8.63
C ARG A 29 0.06 -0.86 -9.00
N GLN A 30 0.48 0.35 -9.37
CA GLN A 30 -0.40 1.37 -9.91
C GLN A 30 -0.25 1.49 -11.43
N VAL A 31 -1.32 1.86 -12.11
CA VAL A 31 -1.29 2.27 -13.52
C VAL A 31 -1.00 3.77 -13.56
N PHE A 32 0.12 4.15 -14.15
CA PHE A 32 0.50 5.56 -14.26
C PHE A 32 -0.47 6.30 -15.20
N LYS A 33 -1.19 7.30 -14.66
CA LYS A 33 -2.05 8.22 -15.40
C LYS A 33 -1.65 9.70 -15.20
N GLY A 34 -0.43 9.91 -14.69
CA GLY A 34 0.11 11.25 -14.44
C GLY A 34 0.68 11.89 -15.70
N HIS A 35 1.31 13.05 -15.53
CA HIS A 35 1.97 13.77 -16.62
C HIS A 35 3.22 13.05 -17.13
N PRO A 36 3.58 13.19 -18.42
CA PRO A 36 4.87 12.71 -18.91
C PRO A 36 6.03 13.41 -18.18
N ARG A 37 7.26 12.93 -18.42
CA ARG A 37 8.48 13.54 -17.90
C ARG A 37 8.50 15.03 -18.24
N ARG A 38 8.71 15.87 -17.24
CA ARG A 38 8.82 17.33 -17.38
C ARG A 38 10.14 17.79 -16.77
N ASP A 39 10.73 18.79 -17.40
CA ASP A 39 11.92 19.43 -16.87
C ASP A 39 11.55 20.32 -15.69
N TYR A 40 12.51 20.49 -14.78
CA TYR A 40 12.33 21.34 -13.61
C TYR A 40 12.43 22.81 -14.00
N VAL A 41 11.42 23.60 -13.64
CA VAL A 41 11.43 25.07 -13.80
C VAL A 41 11.83 25.69 -12.45
N PRO A 42 12.89 26.52 -12.38
CA PRO A 42 13.24 27.28 -11.16
C PRO A 42 12.07 28.10 -10.64
N MET A 43 11.99 28.27 -9.32
CA MET A 43 10.80 28.86 -8.69
C MET A 43 10.52 30.30 -9.17
N GLY A 44 11.55 31.11 -9.42
CA GLY A 44 11.40 32.48 -9.95
C GLY A 44 11.01 32.55 -11.44
N GLU A 45 11.00 31.42 -12.14
CA GLU A 45 10.58 31.29 -13.54
C GLU A 45 9.21 30.60 -13.66
N ARG A 46 8.62 30.19 -12.53
CA ARG A 46 7.22 29.78 -12.46
C ARG A 46 6.40 31.07 -12.32
N GLY A 47 5.39 31.22 -13.18
CA GLY A 47 4.50 32.39 -13.18
C GLY A 47 3.81 32.64 -11.84
#